data_AF-A0A9X7JUQ8-F1
#
_entry.id   AF-A0A9X7JUQ8-F1
#
_cell.length_a   1.000
_cell.length_b   1.000
_cell.length_c   1.000
_cell.angle_alpha   90.00
_cell.angle_beta   90.00
_cell.angle_gamma   90.00
#
_symmetry.space_group_name_H-M   'P 1'
#
loop_
_entity.id
_entity.type
_entity.pdbx_description
1 polymer ?
#
loop_
_entity_poly.entity_id
_entity_poly.type
_entity_poly.pdbx_seq_one_letter_code
_entity_poly.pdbx_strand_id
1 'polypeptide(L)' 'MIGFVGWVLRRVVAEAERLYYDPAVVLGELKALEEQLAAGLIGEEEFDRREDELLDRLAETRRRAGGQERTA' A
#
# COMPACT_ATOMS: atom_id res chain seq x y z
N MET A 1 14.99 7.19 -5.21
CA MET A 1 14.14 8.34 -5.61
C MET A 1 13.01 8.41 -4.58
N ILE A 2 13.26 9.00 -3.40
CA ILE A 2 12.45 8.81 -2.16
C ILE A 2 11.20 9.72 -2.13
N GLY A 3 10.58 9.98 -3.28
CA GLY A 3 9.47 10.94 -3.42
C GLY A 3 8.08 10.31 -3.49
N PHE A 4 7.98 9.09 -4.04
CA PHE A 4 6.70 8.48 -4.36
C PHE A 4 5.95 8.01 -3.10
N VAL A 5 6.63 7.30 -2.20
CA VAL A 5 6.03 6.76 -0.96
C VAL A 5 5.46 7.88 -0.08
N GLY A 6 6.17 9.00 0.06
CA GLY A 6 5.71 10.16 0.84
C GLY A 6 4.52 10.91 0.20
N TRP A 7 4.42 10.89 -1.14
CA TRP A 7 3.28 11.45 -1.86
C TRP A 7 2.04 10.55 -1.76
N VAL A 8 2.22 9.23 -1.92
CA VAL A 8 1.16 8.24 -1.73
C VAL A 8 0.62 8.32 -0.30
N LEU A 9 1.49 8.46 0.71
CA LEU A 9 1.09 8.58 2.10
C LEU A 9 0.21 9.81 2.37
N ARG A 10 0.56 10.98 1.81
CA ARG A 10 -0.24 12.20 1.99
C ARG A 10 -1.62 12.07 1.35
N ARG A 11 -1.72 11.30 0.26
CA ARG A 11 -2.98 11.03 -0.42
C ARG A 11 -3.83 9.99 0.31
N VAL A 12 -3.21 8.92 0.81
CA VAL A 12 -3.89 7.88 1.59
C VAL A 12 -4.35 8.41 2.95
N VAL A 13 -3.54 9.20 3.65
CA VAL A 13 -3.91 9.82 4.95
C VAL A 13 -5.04 10.83 4.78
N ALA A 14 -5.05 11.61 3.68
CA ALA A 14 -6.15 12.52 3.39
C ALA A 14 -7.47 11.78 3.06
N GLU A 15 -7.39 10.53 2.60
CA GLU A 15 -8.56 9.68 2.30
C GLU A 15 -8.96 8.77 3.49
N ALA A 16 -8.08 8.61 4.49
CA ALA A 16 -8.22 7.65 5.59
C ALA A 16 -9.01 8.15 6.81
N GLU A 17 -9.54 9.38 6.81
CA GLU A 17 -10.42 9.86 7.90
C GLU A 17 -11.76 9.10 7.97
N ARG A 18 -12.02 8.14 7.08
CA ARG A 18 -13.33 7.49 6.99
C ARG A 18 -13.32 5.98 6.81
N LEU A 19 -12.41 5.23 7.47
CA LEU A 19 -12.53 3.81 7.89
C LEU A 19 -11.27 2.98 7.58
N TYR A 20 -10.75 2.35 8.65
CA TYR A 20 -10.00 1.09 8.67
C TYR A 20 -8.79 0.94 7.74
N TYR A 21 -7.72 1.72 7.97
CA TYR A 21 -6.38 1.30 7.57
C TYR A 21 -5.32 1.72 8.59
N ASP A 22 -4.33 0.85 8.84
CA ASP A 22 -3.14 1.19 9.61
C ASP A 22 -2.00 1.50 8.61
N PRO A 23 -1.81 2.78 8.24
CA PRO A 23 -0.90 3.18 7.16
C PRO A 23 0.56 2.77 7.41
N ALA A 24 0.92 2.47 8.66
CA ALA A 24 2.25 2.01 9.04
C ALA A 24 2.62 0.65 8.43
N VAL A 25 1.66 -0.26 8.25
CA VAL A 25 1.93 -1.61 7.73
C VAL A 25 2.27 -1.55 6.23
N VAL A 26 1.50 -0.78 5.46
CA VAL A 26 1.73 -0.61 4.02
C VAL A 26 3.06 0.07 3.74
N LEU A 27 3.40 1.07 4.56
CA LEU A 27 4.68 1.76 4.50
C LEU A 27 5.88 0.83 4.74
N GLY A 28 5.76 -0.08 5.71
CA GLY A 28 6.81 -1.05 6.01
C GLY A 28 7.11 -1.98 4.83
N GLU A 29 6.06 -2.53 4.22
CA GLU A 29 6.16 -3.44 3.09
C GLU A 29 6.69 -2.74 1.82
N LEU A 30 6.18 -1.54 1.50
CA LEU A 30 6.69 -0.75 0.36
C LEU A 30 8.16 -0.36 0.54
N LYS A 31 8.55 0.03 1.76
CA LYS A 31 9.94 0.37 2.06
C LYS A 31 10.86 -0.85 1.92
N ALA A 32 10.41 -2.04 2.35
CA ALA A 32 11.17 -3.27 2.18
C ALA A 32 11.36 -3.64 0.69
N LEU A 33 10.38 -3.34 -0.16
CA LEU A 33 10.50 -3.51 -1.62
C LEU A 33 11.46 -2.49 -2.23
N GLU A 34 11.42 -1.22 -1.81
CA GLU A 34 12.35 -0.17 -2.26
C GLU A 34 13.80 -0.51 -1.86
N GLU A 35 14.02 -1.03 -0.65
CA GLU A 35 15.33 -1.48 -0.18
C GLU A 35 15.84 -2.68 -1.00
N GLN A 36 14.96 -3.62 -1.39
CA GLN A 36 15.33 -4.74 -2.27
C GLN A 36 15.68 -4.28 -3.68
N LEU A 37 14.96 -3.30 -4.23
CA LEU A 37 15.24 -2.68 -5.53
C LEU A 37 16.57 -1.93 -5.49
N ALA A 38 16.79 -1.13 -4.44
CA ALA A 38 18.05 -0.40 -4.23
C ALA A 38 19.25 -1.32 -4.02
N ALA A 39 19.03 -2.49 -3.40
CA ALA A 39 20.05 -3.54 -3.26
C ALA A 39 20.27 -4.35 -4.55
N GLY A 40 19.48 -4.13 -5.60
CA GLY A 40 19.53 -4.89 -6.86
C GLY A 40 19.07 -6.34 -6.72
N LEU A 41 18.35 -6.68 -5.64
CA LEU A 41 17.80 -8.02 -5.39
C LEU A 41 16.55 -8.29 -6.24
N ILE A 42 15.85 -7.22 -6.62
CA ILE A 42 14.72 -7.23 -7.55
C ILE A 42 14.95 -6.17 -8.62
N GLY A 43 14.48 -6.42 -9.83
CA GLY A 43 14.43 -5.41 -10.88
C GLY A 43 13.19 -4.51 -10.74
N GLU A 44 13.17 -3.41 -11.48
CA GLU A 44 12.02 -2.49 -11.53
C GLU A 44 10.71 -3.20 -11.90
N GLU A 45 10.76 -4.10 -12.87
CA GLU A 45 9.58 -4.87 -13.32
C GLU A 45 9.03 -5.81 -12.23
N GLU A 46 9.90 -6.36 -11.39
CA GLU A 46 9.50 -7.19 -10.25
C GLU A 46 9.03 -6.33 -9.06
N PHE A 47 9.57 -5.13 -8.90
CA PHE A 47 9.08 -4.15 -7.93
C PHE A 47 7.65 -3.72 -8.29
N ASP A 48 7.39 -3.32 -9.53
CA ASP A 48 6.08 -2.88 -10.01
C ASP A 48 5.02 -3.98 -9.81
N ARG A 49 5.36 -5.22 -10.16
CA ARG A 49 4.46 -6.38 -9.96
C ARG A 49 4.09 -6.59 -8.49
N ARG A 50 5.06 -6.44 -7.57
CA ARG A 50 4.82 -6.61 -6.13
C ARG A 50 4.10 -5.41 -5.51
N GLU A 51 4.34 -4.22 -6.02
CA GLU A 51 3.60 -3.02 -5.63
C GLU A 51 2.12 -3.16 -6.01
N ASP A 52 1.83 -3.57 -7.25
CA ASP A 52 0.46 -3.83 -7.71
C ASP A 52 -0.22 -4.93 -6.88
N GLU A 53 0.46 -6.05 -6.59
CA GLU A 53 -0.10 -7.13 -5.77
C GLU A 53 -0.39 -6.67 -4.33
N LEU A 54 0.49 -5.86 -3.75
CA LEU A 54 0.27 -5.25 -2.45
C LEU A 54 -0.99 -4.39 -2.50
N LEU A 55 -1.06 -3.43 -3.42
CA LEU A 55 -2.21 -2.52 -3.58
C LEU A 55 -3.52 -3.25 -3.83
N ASP A 56 -3.50 -4.31 -4.65
CA ASP A 56 -4.67 -5.16 -4.92
C ASP A 56 -5.15 -5.89 -3.66
N ARG A 57 -4.23 -6.41 -2.84
CA ARG A 57 -4.56 -7.03 -1.55
C ARG A 57 -5.14 -6.01 -0.57
N LEU A 58 -4.63 -4.78 -0.56
CA LEU A 58 -5.23 -3.70 0.24
C LEU A 58 -6.65 -3.40 -0.26
N ALA A 59 -6.85 -3.33 -1.59
CA ALA A 59 -8.13 -3.06 -2.21
C ALA A 59 -9.15 -4.19 -1.99
N GLU A 60 -8.73 -5.45 -2.00
CA GLU A 60 -9.58 -6.60 -1.69
C GLU A 60 -9.99 -6.61 -0.21
N THR A 61 -9.05 -6.32 0.68
CA THR A 61 -9.32 -6.17 2.12
C THR A 61 -10.30 -5.01 2.36
N ARG A 62 -10.15 -3.88 1.65
CA ARG A 62 -11.10 -2.75 1.63
C ARG A 62 -12.50 -3.18 1.20
N ARG A 63 -12.62 -3.97 0.12
CA ARG A 63 -13.91 -4.48 -0.37
C ARG A 63 -14.60 -5.37 0.67
N ARG A 64 -13.84 -6.17 1.42
CA ARG A 64 -14.37 -7.03 2.50
C ARG A 64 -14.76 -6.24 3.75
N ALA A 65 -13.94 -5.28 4.19
CA ALA A 65 -14.18 -4.49 5.39
C ALA A 65 -15.37 -3.53 5.23
N GLY A 66 -15.47 -2.84 4.08
CA GLY A 66 -16.58 -1.92 3.80
C GLY A 66 -17.93 -2.60 3.51
N GLY A 67 -17.95 -3.92 3.32
CA GLY A 67 -19.17 -4.72 3.13
C GLY A 67 -19.89 -5.07 4.43
N GLN A 68 -19.25 -4.94 5.60
CA GLN A 68 -19.83 -5.35 6.89
C GLN A 68 -20.64 -4.26 7.61
N GLU A 69 -20.76 -3.05 7.05
CA GLU A 69 -21.48 -1.92 7.66
C GLU A 69 -22.91 -1.68 7.12
N ARG A 70 -23.48 -2.58 6.30
CA ARG A 70 -24.82 -2.39 5.69
C ARG A 70 -25.90 -3.40 6.11
N THR A 71 -25.70 -4.10 7.21
CA THR A 71 -26.72 -4.98 7.81
C THR A 71 -26.74 -4.82 9.32
N ALA A 72 -27.46 -3.80 9.80
CA ALA A 72 -28.00 -3.71 11.16
C ALA A 72 -29.22 -2.78 11.15
#